data_AF-A0A9E3K8V1-F1
#
_entry.id   AF-A0A9E3K8V1-F1
#
_cell.length_a   1.000
_cell.length_b   1.000
_cell.length_c   1.000
_cell.angle_alpha   90.00
_cell.angle_beta   90.00
_cell.angle_gamma   90.00
#
_symmetry.space_group_name_H-M   'P 1'
#
loop_
_entity.id
_entity.type
_entity.pdbx_description
1 polymer ?
#
loop_
_entity_poly.entity_id
_entity_poly.type
_entity_poly.pdbx_seq_one_letter_code
_entity_poly.pdbx_strand_id
1 'polypeptide(L)' 'GLKPAKLHEGRDLKATTDLRAVLKGLLKDHLRVDDTVLASKVFPDSAAVKPMTGLLQRA' A
#
# COMPACT_ATOMS: atom_id res chain seq x y z
N GLY A 1 11.64 4.72 -22.35
CA GLY A 1 10.20 4.54 -22.06
C GLY A 1 9.82 3.08 -22.19
N LEU A 2 8.72 2.64 -21.57
CA LEU A 2 8.21 1.27 -21.75
C LEU A 2 7.71 1.06 -23.19
N LYS A 3 7.69 -0.20 -23.65
CA LYS A 3 7.02 -0.58 -24.90
C LYS A 3 5.51 -0.26 -24.79
N PRO A 4 4.81 0.15 -25.86
CA PRO A 4 3.37 0.47 -25.80
C PRO A 4 2.50 -0.63 -25.18
N ALA A 5 2.79 -1.90 -25.49
CA ALA A 5 2.09 -3.05 -24.93
C ALA A 5 2.28 -3.26 -23.40
N LYS A 6 3.18 -2.51 -22.77
CA LYS A 6 3.44 -2.54 -21.32
C LYS A 6 2.81 -1.36 -20.59
N LEU A 7 2.26 -0.38 -21.31
CA LEU A 7 1.51 0.74 -20.73
C LEU A 7 0.08 0.30 -20.39
N HIS A 8 -0.43 0.80 -19.27
CA HIS A 8 -1.85 0.77 -18.95
C HIS A 8 -2.59 1.72 -19.90
N GLU A 9 -3.60 1.21 -20.60
CA GLU A 9 -4.39 1.98 -21.59
C GLU A 9 -3.54 2.70 -22.67
N GLY A 10 -2.32 2.23 -22.92
CA GLY A 10 -1.41 2.86 -23.88
C GLY A 10 -0.82 4.20 -23.44
N ARG A 11 -1.05 4.64 -22.20
CA ARG A 11 -0.62 5.96 -21.70
C ARG A 11 0.14 5.88 -20.38
N ASP A 12 -0.38 5.09 -19.44
CA ASP A 12 0.08 5.12 -18.06
C ASP A 12 0.99 3.94 -17.72
N LEU A 13 1.72 4.06 -16.61
CA LEU A 13 2.37 2.89 -16.02
C LEU A 13 1.31 2.02 -15.33
N LYS A 14 1.55 0.71 -15.26
CA LYS A 14 0.71 -0.16 -14.45
C LYS A 14 0.89 0.15 -12.98
N ALA A 15 -0.20 0.13 -12.21
CA ALA A 15 -0.11 0.15 -10.76
C ALA A 15 0.64 -1.11 -10.28
N THR A 16 1.77 -0.92 -9.61
CA THR A 16 2.61 -2.01 -9.07
C THR A 16 2.56 -2.11 -7.55
N THR A 17 1.84 -1.19 -6.90
CA THR A 17 1.77 -1.08 -5.45
C THR A 17 0.35 -1.39 -4.98
N ASP A 18 0.23 -2.27 -3.99
CA ASP A 18 -1.07 -2.52 -3.33
C ASP A 18 -1.44 -1.33 -2.45
N LEU A 19 -2.57 -0.69 -2.73
CA LEU A 19 -3.03 0.49 -1.97
C LEU A 19 -3.25 0.18 -0.49
N ARG A 20 -3.63 -1.05 -0.14
CA ARG A 20 -3.79 -1.47 1.26
C ARG A 20 -2.46 -1.48 1.99
N ALA A 21 -1.36 -1.82 1.32
CA ALA A 21 -0.03 -1.74 1.91
C ALA A 21 0.31 -0.29 2.29
N VAL A 22 0.02 0.67 1.41
CA VAL A 22 0.24 2.11 1.64
C VAL A 22 -0.61 2.59 2.82
N LEU A 23 -1.92 2.31 2.81
CA LEU A 23 -2.82 2.78 3.86
C LEU A 23 -2.54 2.13 5.22
N LYS A 24 -2.22 0.83 5.27
CA LYS A 24 -1.78 0.16 6.51
C LYS A 24 -0.51 0.81 7.05
N GLY A 25 0.45 1.12 6.18
CA GLY A 25 1.68 1.82 6.56
C GLY A 25 1.39 3.18 7.19
N LEU A 26 0.54 3.99 6.54
CA LEU A 26 0.15 5.29 7.04
C LEU A 26 -0.56 5.21 8.40
N LEU A 27 -1.56 4.33 8.54
CA LEU A 27 -2.31 4.17 9.79
C LEU A 27 -1.43 3.65 10.93
N LYS A 28 -0.51 2.73 10.63
CA LYS A 28 0.45 2.21 11.60
C LYS A 28 1.46 3.27 12.03
N ASP A 29 2.11 3.93 11.07
CA ASP A 29 3.23 4.82 11.37
C ASP A 29 2.76 6.19 11.89
N HIS A 30 1.59 6.69 11.45
CA HIS A 30 1.06 7.99 11.86
C HIS A 30 0.16 7.90 13.10
N LEU A 31 -0.76 6.93 13.11
CA LEU A 31 -1.79 6.82 14.16
C LEU A 31 -1.52 5.68 15.15
N ARG A 32 -0.43 4.92 14.97
CA ARG A 32 -0.03 3.80 15.84
C ARG A 32 -1.14 2.75 16.01
N VAL A 33 -1.91 2.50 14.94
CA VAL A 33 -2.92 1.44 14.94
C VAL A 33 -2.24 0.07 15.00
N ASP A 34 -2.78 -0.83 15.82
CA ASP A 34 -2.29 -2.19 15.99
C ASP A 34 -2.41 -3.03 14.70
N ASP A 35 -1.40 -3.86 14.43
CA ASP A 35 -1.35 -4.72 13.24
C ASP A 35 -2.52 -5.72 13.18
N THR A 36 -2.96 -6.25 14.32
CA THR A 36 -4.07 -7.21 14.40
C THR A 36 -5.38 -6.53 14.03
N VAL A 37 -5.59 -5.30 14.49
CA VAL A 37 -6.76 -4.49 14.14
C VAL A 37 -6.75 -4.14 12.65
N LEU A 38 -5.59 -3.74 12.12
CA LEU A 38 -5.44 -3.47 10.68
C LEU A 38 -5.73 -4.70 9.83
N ALA A 39 -5.30 -5.89 10.25
CA ALA A 39 -5.48 -7.13 9.49
C ALA A 39 -6.88 -7.76 9.60
N SER A 40 -7.60 -7.53 10.70
CA SER A 40 -8.89 -8.22 10.97
C SER A 40 -10.12 -7.33 10.89
N LYS A 41 -10.00 -6.02 11.15
CA LYS A 41 -11.13 -5.09 11.23
C LYS A 41 -11.11 -4.03 10.13
N VAL A 42 -9.94 -3.46 9.84
CA VAL A 42 -9.83 -2.37 8.86
C VAL A 42 -9.66 -2.90 7.43
N PHE A 43 -8.81 -3.90 7.25
CA PHE A 43 -8.58 -4.54 5.95
C PHE A 43 -8.74 -6.07 6.06
N PRO A 44 -9.97 -6.56 6.26
CA PRO A 44 -10.23 -8.00 6.26
C PRO A 44 -9.73 -8.65 4.95
N ASP A 45 -9.41 -9.94 5.03
CA ASP A 45 -8.91 -10.77 3.91
C ASP A 45 -7.60 -10.29 3.27
N SER A 46 -6.90 -9.34 3.90
CA SER A 46 -5.65 -8.78 3.40
C SER A 46 -4.47 -9.00 4.35
N ALA A 47 -4.56 -9.94 5.30
CA ALA A 47 -3.52 -10.19 6.29
C ALA A 47 -2.13 -10.46 5.67
N ALA A 48 -2.09 -11.05 4.48
CA ALA A 48 -0.84 -11.28 3.72
C ALA A 48 -0.21 -9.99 3.17
N VAL A 49 -0.97 -8.91 3.04
CA VAL A 49 -0.47 -7.61 2.56
C VAL A 49 0.16 -6.86 3.72
N LYS A 50 1.50 -6.82 3.71
CA LYS A 50 2.31 -6.13 4.72
C LYS A 50 2.16 -4.60 4.62
N PRO A 51 2.13 -3.86 5.74
CA PRO A 51 2.22 -2.41 5.73
C PRO A 51 3.50 -1.94 5.01
N MET A 52 3.36 -0.93 4.15
CA MET A 52 4.51 -0.27 3.54
C MET A 52 5.21 0.61 4.58
N THR A 53 6.53 0.47 4.70
CA THR A 53 7.32 1.18 5.72
C THR A 53 8.03 2.40 5.14
N GLY A 54 8.38 3.36 5.99
CA GLY A 54 9.18 4.53 5.58
C GLY A 54 8.37 5.57 4.81
N LEU A 55 7.05 5.57 4.98
CA LEU A 55 6.15 6.54 4.35
C LEU A 55 6.22 7.93 5.00
N LEU A 56 6.66 8.00 6.26
CA LEU A 56 6.74 9.23 7.04
C LEU A 56 8.20 9.58 7.34
N GLN A 57 8.58 10.83 7.06
CA GLN A 57 9.85 11.38 7.49
C GLN A 57 9.84 11.53 9.01
N ARG A 58 10.88 11.05 9.68
CA ARG A 58 11.14 11.44 11.06
C ARG A 58 11.75 12.84 11.02
N ALA A 59 11.20 13.75 11.82
CA ALA A 59 11.80 15.06 12.04
C ALA A 59 13.18 14.94 12.70
#